data_AF-A0A965NSD6-F1
#
_entry.id   AF-A0A965NSD6-F1
#
_cell.length_a   1.000
_cell.length_b   1.000
_cell.length_c   1.000
_cell.angle_alpha   90.00
_cell.angle_beta   90.00
_cell.angle_gamma   90.00
#
_symmetry.space_group_name_H-M   'P 1'
#
loop_
_entity.id
_entity.type
_entity.pdbx_description
1 polymer ?
#
loop_
_entity_poly.entity_id
_entity_poly.type
_entity_poly.pdbx_seq_one_letter_code
_entity_poly.pdbx_strand_id
1 'polypeptide(L)'
;FGNEAYAAEELIAELSAAFLCARYSITGELRHSSYIASWLRVLKNDNKAIFKAAALAQKSADYLAGFAGEVPSEVPEELEVA
;
A
#
# COMPACT_ATOMS: atom_id res chain seq x y z
N PHE A 1 -1.76 18.91 -5.19
CA PHE A 1 -1.20 17.67 -5.76
C PHE A 1 0.32 17.79 -5.84
N GLY A 2 1.04 16.79 -5.34
CA GLY A 2 2.49 16.70 -5.54
C GLY A 2 3.40 17.07 -4.36
N ASN A 3 2.90 17.11 -3.12
CA ASN A 3 3.78 17.03 -1.96
C ASN A 3 4.10 15.56 -1.64
N GLU A 4 5.17 15.31 -0.88
CA GLU A 4 5.65 13.95 -0.59
C GLU A 4 4.66 13.15 0.26
N ALA A 5 3.92 13.81 1.16
CA ALA A 5 2.86 13.18 1.94
C ALA A 5 1.75 12.62 1.06
N TYR A 6 1.26 13.43 0.10
CA TYR A 6 0.27 13.00 -0.87
C TYR A 6 0.77 11.84 -1.73
N ALA A 7 2.04 11.88 -2.16
CA ALA A 7 2.65 10.79 -2.90
C ALA A 7 2.71 9.49 -2.08
N ALA A 8 2.97 9.58 -0.77
CA ALA A 8 2.95 8.43 0.13
C ALA A 8 1.53 7.87 0.30
N GLU A 9 0.51 8.72 0.43
CA GLU A 9 -0.90 8.31 0.48
C GLU A 9 -1.33 7.55 -0.79
N GLU A 10 -0.99 8.08 -1.97
CA GLU A 10 -1.24 7.41 -3.26
C GLU A 10 -0.51 6.05 -3.35
N LEU A 11 0.72 5.98 -2.84
CA LEU A 11 1.47 4.71 -2.81
C LEU A 11 0.77 3.67 -1.93
N ILE A 12 0.28 4.08 -0.75
CA ILE A 12 -0.48 3.20 0.15
C ILE A 12 -1.77 2.73 -0.52
N ALA A 13 -2.50 3.64 -1.19
CA ALA A 13 -3.76 3.32 -1.85
C ALA A 13 -3.58 2.32 -3.01
N GLU A 14 -2.59 2.54 -3.88
CA GLU A 14 -2.29 1.66 -5.01
C GLU A 14 -1.78 0.27 -4.55
N LEU A 15 -0.97 0.22 -3.49
CA LEU A 15 -0.58 -1.05 -2.87
C LEU A 15 -1.77 -1.79 -2.25
N SER A 16 -2.68 -1.07 -1.58
CA SER A 16 -3.89 -1.65 -0.99
C SER A 16 -4.78 -2.27 -2.08
N ALA A 17 -4.97 -1.55 -3.19
CA ALA A 17 -5.70 -2.04 -4.34
C ALA A 17 -5.04 -3.29 -4.95
N ALA A 18 -3.71 -3.28 -5.11
CA ALA A 18 -2.96 -4.42 -5.63
C ALA A 18 -3.08 -5.66 -4.73
N PHE A 19 -3.03 -5.49 -3.40
CA PHE A 19 -3.19 -6.59 -2.44
C PHE A 19 -4.59 -7.20 -2.52
N LEU A 20 -5.63 -6.38 -2.58
CA LEU A 20 -7.01 -6.85 -2.75
C LEU A 20 -7.20 -7.55 -4.10
N CYS A 21 -6.62 -7.01 -5.18
CA CYS A 21 -6.69 -7.63 -6.49
C CYS A 21 -6.06 -9.02 -6.48
N ALA A 22 -4.87 -9.15 -5.89
CA ALA A 22 -4.21 -10.44 -5.73
C ALA A 22 -5.04 -11.42 -4.87
N ARG A 23 -5.61 -10.94 -3.75
CA ARG A 23 -6.41 -11.76 -2.83
C ARG A 23 -7.69 -12.29 -3.47
N TYR A 24 -8.39 -11.46 -4.24
CA TYR A 24 -9.68 -11.82 -4.85
C TYR A 24 -9.58 -12.29 -6.31
N SER A 25 -8.36 -12.54 -6.81
CA SER A 25 -8.13 -12.94 -8.21
C SER A 25 -8.73 -11.95 -9.23
N ILE A 26 -8.70 -10.65 -8.90
CA ILE A 26 -9.10 -9.57 -9.80
C ILE A 26 -7.87 -9.15 -10.59
N THR A 27 -8.03 -9.01 -11.91
CA THR A 27 -6.95 -8.44 -12.74
C THR A 27 -6.84 -6.95 -12.44
N GLY A 28 -5.76 -6.54 -11.79
CA GLY A 28 -5.47 -5.14 -11.53
C GLY A 28 -5.09 -4.42 -12.82
N GLU A 29 -5.55 -3.18 -12.96
CA GLU A 29 -5.06 -2.25 -13.98
C GLU A 29 -4.15 -1.22 -13.34
N LEU A 30 -2.98 -0.98 -13.92
CA LEU A 30 -2.12 0.11 -13.45
C LEU A 30 -2.76 1.44 -13.86
N ARG A 31 -3.34 2.14 -12.89
CA ARG A 31 -3.83 3.50 -13.09
C ARG A 31 -2.74 4.48 -12.65
N HIS A 32 -2.76 5.68 -13.22
CA HIS A 32 -1.95 6.80 -12.73
C HIS A 32 -0.42 6.61 -12.70
N SER A 33 0.17 6.04 -13.77
CA SER A 33 1.65 5.93 -13.94
C SER A 33 2.42 7.25 -13.77
N SER A 34 1.73 8.39 -13.91
CA SER A 34 2.24 9.73 -13.59
C SER A 34 2.78 9.87 -12.16
N TYR A 35 2.37 9.02 -11.20
CA TYR A 35 2.81 9.09 -9.81
C TYR A 35 4.11 8.33 -9.50
N ILE A 36 4.61 7.51 -10.44
CA ILE A 36 5.86 6.77 -10.27
C ILE A 36 7.02 7.73 -9.96
N ALA A 37 7.08 8.88 -10.64
CA ALA A 37 8.12 9.87 -10.41
C ALA A 37 8.07 10.48 -8.99
N SER A 38 6.87 10.65 -8.43
CA SER A 38 6.71 11.12 -7.05
C SER A 38 7.01 10.05 -6.02
N TRP A 39 6.62 8.79 -6.24
CA TRP A 39 6.98 7.68 -5.36
C TRP A 39 8.48 7.45 -5.31
N LEU A 40 9.16 7.54 -6.46
CA LEU A 40 10.62 7.43 -6.51
C LEU A 40 11.33 8.51 -5.66
N ARG A 41 10.76 9.71 -5.50
CA ARG A 41 11.31 10.73 -4.59
C ARG A 41 11.14 10.31 -3.13
N VAL A 42 9.93 9.88 -2.76
CA VAL A 42 9.64 9.38 -1.39
C VAL A 42 10.57 8.22 -1.01
N LEU A 43 10.72 7.24 -1.90
CA LEU A 43 11.55 6.05 -1.68
C LEU A 43 13.05 6.36 -1.62
N LYS A 44 13.52 7.39 -2.35
CA LYS A 44 14.91 7.85 -2.26
C LYS A 44 15.20 8.61 -0.97
N ASN A 45 14.21 9.33 -0.44
CA ASN A 45 14.35 10.11 0.79
C ASN A 45 14.28 9.21 2.03
N ASP A 46 13.51 8.12 2.00
CA ASP A 46 13.40 7.15 3.09
C ASP A 46 13.36 5.71 2.55
N ASN A 47 14.46 4.98 2.72
CA ASN A 47 14.55 3.57 2.32
C ASN A 47 13.57 2.65 3.05
N LYS A 48 13.02 3.10 4.19
CA LYS A 48 11.98 2.36 4.93
C LYS A 48 10.56 2.71 4.46
N ALA A 49 10.39 3.72 3.60
CA ALA A 49 9.06 4.18 3.17
C ALA A 49 8.27 3.07 2.47
N ILE A 50 8.93 2.18 1.70
CA ILE A 50 8.24 1.06 1.06
C ILE A 50 7.64 0.08 2.07
N PHE A 51 8.37 -0.21 3.16
CA PHE A 51 7.92 -1.11 4.21
C PHE A 51 6.75 -0.50 5.00
N LYS A 52 6.86 0.79 5.35
CA LYS A 52 5.77 1.54 6.01
C LYS A 52 4.52 1.58 5.13
N ALA A 53 4.68 1.90 3.84
CA ALA A 53 3.56 1.97 2.91
C ALA A 53 2.90 0.60 2.73
N ALA A 54 3.69 -0.46 2.61
CA ALA A 54 3.18 -1.83 2.52
C ALA A 54 2.46 -2.27 3.82
N ALA A 55 3.00 -1.96 5.00
CA ALA A 55 2.36 -2.29 6.28
C ALA A 55 1.01 -1.58 6.44
N LEU A 56 0.94 -0.29 6.09
CA LEU A 56 -0.32 0.46 6.10
C LEU A 56 -1.31 -0.08 5.05
N ALA A 57 -0.82 -0.39 3.84
CA ALA A 57 -1.65 -0.98 2.80
C ALA A 57 -2.22 -2.34 3.19
N GLN A 58 -1.44 -3.18 3.87
CA GLN A 58 -1.89 -4.46 4.40
C GLN A 58 -2.99 -4.27 5.44
N LYS A 59 -2.81 -3.35 6.39
CA LYS A 59 -3.84 -2.99 7.38
C LYS A 59 -5.13 -2.52 6.71
N SER A 60 -5.04 -1.71 5.66
CA SER A 60 -6.20 -1.27 4.88
C SER A 60 -6.89 -2.43 4.15
N ALA A 61 -6.12 -3.31 3.50
CA ALA A 61 -6.67 -4.47 2.81
C ALA A 61 -7.36 -5.45 3.77
N ASP A 62 -6.75 -5.71 4.93
CA ASP A 62 -7.33 -6.59 5.95
C ASP A 62 -8.57 -5.99 6.61
N TYR A 63 -8.58 -4.68 6.85
CA TYR A 63 -9.77 -3.98 7.31
C TYR A 63 -10.95 -4.18 6.35
N LEU A 64 -10.71 -4.08 5.04
CA LEU A 64 -11.73 -4.30 4.02
C LEU A 64 -12.15 -5.77 3.94
N ALA A 65 -11.20 -6.71 4.01
CA ALA A 65 -11.49 -8.15 4.01
C ALA A 65 -12.30 -8.58 5.25
N GLY A 66 -12.14 -7.89 6.39
CA GLY A 66 -12.95 -8.11 7.59
C GLY A 66 -14.45 -7.90 7.35
N PHE A 67 -14.84 -6.98 6.45
CA PHE A 67 -16.26 -6.83 6.06
C PHE A 67 -16.78 -7.99 5.20
N ALA A 68 -15.88 -8.73 4.54
CA ALA A 68 -16.20 -9.96 3.82
C ALA A 68 -16.24 -11.20 4.74
N GLY A 69 -16.00 -11.03 6.04
CA GLY A 69 -15.98 -12.11 7.03
C GLY A 69 -14.63 -12.85 7.13
N GLU A 70 -13.57 -12.30 6.53
CA GLU A 70 -12.22 -12.87 6.61
C GLU A 70 -11.49 -12.42 7.87
N VAL A 71 -10.59 -13.28 8.37
CA VAL A 71 -9.72 -12.94 9.49
C VAL A 71 -8.51 -12.16 8.95
N PRO A 72 -8.08 -11.07 9.61
CA PRO A 72 -6.88 -10.33 9.20
C PRO A 72 -5.66 -11.25 9.06
N SER A 73 -4.84 -11.02 8.03
CA SER A 73 -3.56 -11.72 7.94
C SER A 73 -2.63 -11.30 9.05
N GLU A 74 -1.84 -12.24 9.58
CA GLU A 74 -0.74 -11.92 10.51
C GLU A 74 0.29 -11.04 9.78
N VAL A 75 0.46 -9.81 10.25
CA VAL A 75 1.53 -8.93 9.78
C VAL A 75 2.81 -9.33 10.53
N PRO A 76 3.92 -9.62 9.84
CA PRO A 76 5.18 -9.90 10.51
C PRO A 76 5.57 -8.76 11.46
N GLU A 77 5.95 -9.09 12.70
CA GLU A 77 6.22 -8.14 13.78
C GLU A 77 7.26 -7.08 13.37
N GLU A 78 8.22 -7.47 12.52
CA GLU A 78 9.25 -6.62 11.92
C GLU A 78 8.71 -5.40 11.14
N LEU A 79 7.46 -5.49 10.64
CA LEU A 79 6.77 -4.46 9.88
C LEU A 79 5.77 -3.66 10.72
N GLU A 80 5.45 -4.09 11.94
CA GLU A 80 4.57 -3.33 12.84
C GLU A 80 5.27 -2.13 13.49
N VAL A 81 6.60 -2.20 13.61
CA VAL A 81 7.44 -1.20 14.30
C VAL A 81 8.09 -0.18 13.34
N ALA A 82 7.82 -0.28 12.03
CA ALA A 82 8.37 0.59 11.00
C ALA A 82 7.55 1.88 10.84
#